data_AF-A0A7X8YAL6-F1
#
_entry.id   AF-A0A7X8YAL6-F1
#
_cell.length_a   1.000
_cell.length_b   1.000
_cell.length_c   1.000
_cell.angle_alpha   90.00
_cell.angle_beta   90.00
_cell.angle_gamma   90.00
#
_symmetry.space_group_name_H-M   'P 1'
#
loop_
_entity.id
_entity.type
_entity.pdbx_description
1 polymer ?
#
loop_
_entity_poly.entity_id
_entity_poly.type
_entity_poly.pdbx_seq_one_letter_code
_entity_poly.pdbx_strand_id
1 'polypeptide(L)'
;MAIVVSALSSFAAEMPPAWRKTMTNDPSTNHYLAEALKPLGSKDAETLRIFKLSMVLGNMCVGARINTDVGGAYMGAAGYSRITGKAYDDAAFLADDRFKYFDYRKLAHLCAGSNYLFGPEGHLIKGLIVGNTGEPKGSYDPDNPYLKLPPLAKQHS
;
A
#
# COMPACT_ATOMS: atom_id res chain seq x y z
N MET A 1 -51.70 -12.07 -7.25
CA MET A 1 -50.63 -11.06 -7.07
C MET A 1 -49.53 -11.70 -6.24
N ALA A 2 -48.40 -12.06 -6.86
CA ALA A 2 -47.22 -12.51 -6.13
C ALA A 2 -46.21 -11.38 -6.17
N ILE A 3 -45.90 -10.81 -5.00
CA ILE A 3 -44.84 -9.81 -4.85
C ILE A 3 -43.53 -10.59 -4.81
N VAL A 4 -42.75 -10.51 -5.88
CA VAL A 4 -41.36 -10.97 -5.88
C VAL A 4 -40.55 -9.90 -5.18
N VAL A 5 -40.17 -10.15 -3.93
CA VAL A 5 -39.18 -9.34 -3.23
C VAL A 5 -37.81 -9.77 -3.77
N SER A 6 -37.30 -9.02 -4.73
CA SER A 6 -35.91 -9.17 -5.19
C SER A 6 -34.99 -8.68 -4.08
N ALA A 7 -34.48 -9.61 -3.26
CA ALA A 7 -33.36 -9.34 -2.39
C ALA A 7 -32.13 -9.08 -3.28
N LEU A 8 -31.76 -7.81 -3.45
CA LEU A 8 -30.47 -7.41 -3.97
C LEU A 8 -29.42 -7.75 -2.91
N SER A 9 -29.00 -9.01 -2.88
CA SER A 9 -27.78 -9.40 -2.22
C SER A 9 -26.64 -8.78 -3.01
N SER A 10 -26.14 -7.62 -2.57
CA SER A 10 -24.85 -7.08 -3.00
C SER A 10 -23.75 -8.03 -2.55
N PHE A 11 -23.55 -9.10 -3.32
CA PHE A 11 -22.36 -9.91 -3.22
C PHE A 11 -21.21 -9.00 -3.66
N ALA A 12 -20.39 -8.60 -2.68
CA ALA A 12 -18.99 -8.29 -2.90
C ALA A 12 -18.45 -9.09 -4.10
N ALA A 13 -18.09 -8.40 -5.18
CA ALA A 13 -17.61 -9.09 -6.36
C ALA A 13 -16.29 -9.80 -6.00
N GLU A 14 -16.19 -11.08 -6.35
CA GLU A 14 -14.91 -11.78 -6.21
C GLU A 14 -13.87 -11.09 -7.10
N MET A 15 -12.63 -10.97 -6.61
CA MET A 15 -11.55 -10.38 -7.39
C MET A 15 -11.45 -11.07 -8.76
N PRO A 16 -11.33 -10.32 -9.87
CA PRO A 16 -11.23 -10.91 -11.20
C PRO A 16 -10.13 -12.00 -11.26
N PRO A 17 -10.43 -13.23 -11.72
CA PRO A 17 -9.45 -14.32 -11.74
C PRO A 17 -8.16 -13.99 -12.52
N ALA A 18 -8.26 -13.10 -13.51
CA ALA A 18 -7.11 -12.62 -14.27
C ALA A 18 -6.07 -11.89 -13.39
N TRP A 19 -6.49 -11.21 -12.32
CA TRP A 19 -5.59 -10.50 -11.41
C TRP A 19 -4.75 -11.47 -10.57
N ARG A 20 -5.31 -12.61 -10.17
CA ARG A 20 -4.60 -13.63 -9.37
C ARG A 20 -3.31 -14.10 -10.06
N LYS A 21 -3.27 -14.10 -11.39
CA LYS A 21 -2.08 -14.47 -12.18
C LYS A 21 -0.93 -13.48 -12.06
N THR A 22 -1.23 -12.21 -11.78
CA THR A 22 -0.24 -11.11 -11.68
C THR A 22 -0.07 -10.59 -10.26
N MET A 23 -0.90 -11.05 -9.32
CA MET A 23 -0.76 -10.83 -7.87
C MET A 23 0.33 -11.75 -7.31
N THR A 24 1.58 -11.47 -7.65
CA THR A 24 2.74 -12.26 -7.24
C THR A 24 3.67 -11.41 -6.37
N ASN A 25 4.62 -12.08 -5.72
CA ASN A 25 5.74 -11.45 -5.01
C ASN A 25 6.94 -11.16 -5.94
N ASP A 26 6.74 -11.15 -7.26
CA ASP A 26 7.80 -10.96 -8.25
C ASP A 26 7.53 -9.70 -9.09
N PRO A 27 8.40 -8.66 -9.05
CA PRO A 27 8.20 -7.45 -9.83
C PRO A 27 8.22 -7.69 -11.35
N SER A 28 8.75 -8.81 -11.84
CA SER A 28 8.73 -9.13 -13.28
C SER A 28 7.31 -9.46 -13.78
N THR A 29 6.44 -9.96 -12.90
CA THR A 29 5.06 -10.37 -13.21
C THR A 29 4.01 -9.50 -12.52
N ASN A 30 4.40 -8.72 -11.51
CA ASN A 30 3.56 -7.77 -10.80
C ASN A 30 3.97 -6.32 -11.10
N HIS A 31 3.26 -5.70 -12.04
CA HIS A 31 3.53 -4.32 -12.48
C HIS A 31 3.45 -3.30 -11.32
N TYR A 32 2.48 -3.44 -10.42
CA TYR A 32 2.29 -2.49 -9.31
C TYR A 32 3.41 -2.61 -8.28
N LEU A 33 3.89 -3.83 -8.03
CA LEU A 33 5.07 -4.07 -7.21
C LEU A 33 6.32 -3.44 -7.83
N ALA A 34 6.55 -3.65 -9.13
CA ALA A 34 7.66 -3.02 -9.85
C ALA A 34 7.57 -1.49 -9.81
N GLU A 35 6.37 -0.93 -9.96
CA GLU A 35 6.14 0.51 -9.88
C GLU A 35 6.47 1.07 -8.49
N ALA A 36 6.10 0.35 -7.42
CA ALA A 36 6.39 0.74 -6.04
C ALA A 36 7.89 0.75 -5.71
N LEU A 37 8.72 0.00 -6.45
CA LEU A 37 10.18 -0.03 -6.30
C LEU A 37 10.89 1.09 -7.05
N LYS A 38 10.23 1.77 -8.01
CA LYS A 38 10.88 2.80 -8.83
C LYS A 38 11.39 3.95 -7.94
N PRO A 39 12.62 4.41 -8.15
CA PRO A 39 13.17 5.48 -7.35
C PRO A 39 12.38 6.79 -7.52
N LEU A 40 12.37 7.60 -6.48
CA LEU A 40 11.86 8.96 -6.44
C LEU A 40 13.01 9.97 -6.49
N GLY A 41 12.68 11.21 -6.83
CA GLY A 41 13.66 12.28 -7.05
C GLY A 41 14.39 12.77 -5.79
N SER A 42 14.06 12.28 -4.60
CA SER A 42 14.75 12.62 -3.35
C SER A 42 14.68 11.49 -2.31
N LYS A 43 15.70 11.42 -1.43
CA LYS A 43 15.73 10.47 -0.31
C LYS A 43 14.62 10.72 0.72
N ASP A 44 14.21 11.98 0.86
CA ASP A 44 13.10 12.34 1.74
C ASP A 44 11.79 11.79 1.17
N ALA A 45 11.56 11.93 -0.14
CA ALA A 45 10.39 11.37 -0.81
C ALA A 45 10.38 9.84 -0.74
N GLU A 46 11.54 9.20 -0.87
CA GLU A 46 11.71 7.75 -0.66
C GLU A 46 11.26 7.31 0.74
N THR A 47 11.74 8.03 1.76
CA THR A 47 11.39 7.78 3.16
C THR A 47 9.88 7.93 3.38
N LEU A 48 9.29 9.01 2.85
CA LEU A 48 7.86 9.27 2.95
C LEU A 48 7.01 8.25 2.18
N ARG A 49 7.46 7.80 1.00
CA ARG A 49 6.80 6.74 0.22
C ARG A 49 6.81 5.43 0.99
N ILE A 50 7.94 5.04 1.57
CA ILE A 50 8.05 3.81 2.36
C ILE A 50 7.13 3.88 3.58
N PHE A 51 7.12 5.01 4.28
CA PHE A 51 6.19 5.25 5.38
C PHE A 51 4.74 5.08 4.95
N LYS A 52 4.29 5.80 3.91
CA LYS A 52 2.92 5.69 3.36
C LYS A 52 2.58 4.27 2.93
N LEU A 53 3.47 3.62 2.18
CA LEU A 53 3.26 2.26 1.69
C LEU A 53 3.10 1.28 2.85
N SER A 54 3.94 1.39 3.88
CA SER A 54 3.85 0.53 5.06
C SER A 54 2.53 0.71 5.80
N MET A 55 2.03 1.95 5.93
CA MET A 55 0.72 2.25 6.52
C MET A 55 -0.43 1.68 5.67
N VAL A 56 -0.37 1.84 4.34
CA VAL A 56 -1.38 1.27 3.44
C VAL A 56 -1.43 -0.24 3.60
N LEU A 57 -0.29 -0.93 3.51
CA LEU A 57 -0.26 -2.38 3.56
C LEU A 57 -0.59 -2.93 4.95
N GLY A 58 -0.06 -2.34 6.03
CA GLY A 58 -0.39 -2.74 7.39
C GLY A 58 -1.87 -2.55 7.74
N ASN A 59 -2.50 -1.50 7.22
CA ASN A 59 -3.92 -1.23 7.51
C ASN A 59 -4.87 -1.98 6.57
N MET A 60 -4.48 -2.23 5.33
CA MET A 60 -5.40 -2.66 4.28
C MET A 60 -5.14 -4.07 3.75
N CYS A 61 -4.09 -4.78 4.20
CA CYS A 61 -3.88 -6.20 3.85
C CYS A 61 -4.26 -7.11 5.02
N VAL A 62 -4.85 -8.26 4.73
CA VAL A 62 -5.27 -9.25 5.73
C VAL A 62 -4.06 -9.79 6.48
N GLY A 63 -4.15 -9.81 7.82
CA GLY A 63 -3.10 -10.27 8.73
C GLY A 63 -1.85 -9.38 8.85
N ALA A 64 -1.65 -8.46 7.90
CA ALA A 64 -0.50 -7.58 7.87
C ALA A 64 -0.47 -6.64 9.09
N ARG A 65 0.71 -6.53 9.70
CA ARG A 65 1.02 -5.62 10.80
C ARG A 65 2.39 -4.99 10.58
N ILE A 66 2.52 -3.73 10.96
CA ILE A 66 3.81 -3.04 10.97
C ILE A 66 4.57 -3.49 12.22
N ASN A 67 5.81 -3.95 12.02
CA ASN A 67 6.77 -4.10 13.11
C ASN A 67 7.28 -2.72 13.50
N THR A 68 6.77 -2.19 14.61
CA THR A 68 7.05 -0.82 15.07
C THR A 68 8.51 -0.60 15.45
N ASP A 69 9.22 -1.64 15.89
CA ASP A 69 10.64 -1.53 16.24
C ASP A 69 11.50 -1.37 14.99
N VAL A 70 11.24 -2.19 13.96
CA VAL A 70 11.90 -2.07 12.66
C VAL A 70 11.55 -0.74 11.98
N GLY A 71 10.26 -0.37 12.02
CA GLY A 71 9.79 0.91 11.48
C GLY A 71 10.43 2.11 12.16
N GLY A 72 10.46 2.12 13.50
CA GLY A 72 11.08 3.19 14.29
C GLY A 72 12.57 3.31 14.04
N ALA A 73 13.30 2.18 14.02
CA ALA A 73 14.73 2.16 13.71
C ALA A 73 15.03 2.71 12.31
N TYR A 74 14.26 2.32 11.31
CA TYR A 74 14.38 2.85 9.95
C TYR A 74 14.12 4.36 9.91
N MET A 75 13.02 4.83 10.50
CA MET A 75 12.65 6.25 10.46
C MET A 75 13.68 7.13 11.18
N GLY A 76 14.25 6.64 12.28
CA GLY A 76 15.37 7.29 12.97
C GLY A 76 16.62 7.38 12.08
N ALA A 77 17.01 6.26 11.45
CA ALA A 77 18.17 6.21 10.57
C ALA A 77 18.00 7.06 9.29
N ALA A 78 16.79 7.07 8.73
CA ALA A 78 16.43 7.88 7.58
C ALA A 78 16.34 9.38 7.90
N GLY A 79 16.36 9.76 9.18
CA GLY A 79 16.26 11.15 9.60
C GLY A 79 14.88 11.76 9.35
N TYR A 80 13.82 10.94 9.43
CA TYR A 80 12.44 11.36 9.17
C TYR A 80 12.04 12.63 9.94
N SER A 81 12.46 12.76 11.20
CA SER A 81 12.19 13.93 12.05
C SER A 81 12.82 15.25 11.57
N ARG A 82 13.76 15.19 10.63
CA ARG A 82 14.41 16.36 10.03
C ARG A 82 13.73 16.83 8.74
N ILE A 83 12.78 16.06 8.22
CA ILE A 83 12.04 16.38 7.01
C ILE A 83 10.90 17.34 7.40
N THR A 84 11.14 18.65 7.31
CA THR A 84 10.19 19.67 7.76
C THR A 84 9.99 20.79 6.72
N GLY A 85 8.94 21.59 6.90
CA GLY A 85 8.68 22.79 6.09
C GLY A 85 8.57 22.49 4.59
N LYS A 86 9.21 23.30 3.76
CA LYS A 86 9.17 23.15 2.29
C LYS A 86 9.72 21.80 1.81
N ALA A 87 10.80 21.31 2.43
CA ALA A 87 11.38 20.02 2.07
C ALA A 87 10.38 18.87 2.29
N TYR A 88 9.61 18.93 3.37
CA TYR A 88 8.51 18.00 3.61
C TYR A 88 7.43 18.12 2.54
N ASP A 89 6.97 19.33 2.22
CA ASP A 89 5.91 19.54 1.23
C ASP A 89 6.30 19.01 -0.16
N ASP A 90 7.54 19.29 -0.60
CA ASP A 90 8.06 18.80 -1.88
C ASP A 90 8.19 17.27 -1.88
N ALA A 91 8.72 16.69 -0.79
CA ALA A 91 8.90 15.24 -0.65
C ALA A 91 7.56 14.50 -0.56
N ALA A 92 6.60 15.05 0.20
CA ALA A 92 5.28 14.48 0.39
C ALA A 92 4.49 14.51 -0.93
N PHE A 93 4.61 15.58 -1.71
CA PHE A 93 4.04 15.65 -3.05
C PHE A 93 4.56 14.51 -3.94
N LEU A 94 5.88 14.32 -4.02
CA LEU A 94 6.49 13.24 -4.81
C LEU A 94 6.09 11.85 -4.32
N ALA A 95 6.00 11.66 -2.99
CA ALA A 95 5.58 10.40 -2.40
C ALA A 95 4.10 10.12 -2.67
N ASP A 96 3.21 11.10 -2.52
CA ASP A 96 1.77 10.98 -2.73
C ASP A 96 1.41 10.78 -4.19
N ASP A 97 2.14 11.39 -5.13
CA ASP A 97 1.92 11.22 -6.57
C ASP A 97 2.05 9.74 -7.00
N ARG A 98 2.94 8.96 -6.36
CA ARG A 98 3.07 7.51 -6.58
C ARG A 98 1.79 6.72 -6.25
N PHE A 99 0.95 7.28 -5.38
CA PHE A 99 -0.33 6.72 -4.95
C PHE A 99 -1.53 7.45 -5.55
N LYS A 100 -1.32 8.31 -6.54
CA LYS A 100 -2.42 8.92 -7.29
C LYS A 100 -3.23 7.81 -7.99
N TYR A 101 -4.55 8.00 -8.03
CA TYR A 101 -5.49 7.02 -8.61
C TYR A 101 -5.37 5.61 -7.99
N PHE A 102 -5.06 5.54 -6.69
CA PHE A 102 -4.99 4.26 -5.99
C PHE A 102 -6.34 3.55 -6.05
N ASP A 103 -6.33 2.31 -6.54
CA ASP A 103 -7.51 1.47 -6.71
C ASP A 103 -7.33 0.12 -6.02
N TYR A 104 -8.43 -0.63 -5.93
CA TYR A 104 -8.45 -1.95 -5.30
C TYR A 104 -7.51 -2.93 -6.01
N ARG A 105 -7.31 -2.79 -7.33
CA ARG A 105 -6.39 -3.63 -8.09
C ARG A 105 -4.95 -3.41 -7.64
N LYS A 106 -4.51 -2.15 -7.53
CA LYS A 106 -3.19 -1.76 -7.02
C LYS A 106 -3.00 -2.26 -5.60
N LEU A 107 -4.00 -2.13 -4.73
CA LEU A 107 -3.96 -2.70 -3.38
C LEU A 107 -3.76 -4.21 -3.40
N ALA A 108 -4.55 -4.95 -4.17
CA ALA A 108 -4.46 -6.42 -4.27
C ALA A 108 -3.06 -6.89 -4.68
N HIS A 109 -2.48 -6.24 -5.68
CA HIS A 109 -1.15 -6.57 -6.15
C HIS A 109 -0.06 -6.20 -5.14
N LEU A 110 -0.21 -5.09 -4.42
CA LEU A 110 0.75 -4.69 -3.40
C LEU A 110 0.63 -5.55 -2.13
N CYS A 111 -0.57 -6.02 -1.75
CA CYS A 111 -0.72 -7.00 -0.67
C CYS A 111 -0.01 -8.31 -1.02
N ALA A 112 -0.19 -8.83 -2.24
CA ALA A 112 0.51 -10.03 -2.72
C ALA A 112 2.03 -9.83 -2.78
N GLY A 113 2.46 -8.63 -3.17
CA GLY A 113 3.87 -8.24 -3.24
C GLY A 113 4.51 -7.79 -1.92
N SER A 114 3.74 -7.64 -0.84
CA SER A 114 4.21 -7.00 0.39
C SER A 114 5.36 -7.76 1.06
N ASN A 115 5.41 -9.09 0.92
CA ASN A 115 6.51 -9.88 1.49
C ASN A 115 7.83 -9.64 0.74
N TYR A 116 7.78 -9.37 -0.57
CA TYR A 116 8.95 -8.97 -1.35
C TYR A 116 9.49 -7.61 -0.91
N LEU A 117 8.59 -6.68 -0.58
CA LEU A 117 8.97 -5.33 -0.14
C LEU A 117 9.47 -5.29 1.31
N PHE A 118 8.73 -5.95 2.21
CA PHE A 118 8.81 -5.70 3.65
C PHE A 118 8.80 -6.96 4.52
N GLY A 119 8.69 -8.14 3.92
CA GLY A 119 8.68 -9.42 4.65
C GLY A 119 10.06 -9.77 5.22
N PRO A 120 10.26 -11.02 5.67
CA PRO A 120 11.52 -11.48 6.26
C PRO A 120 12.75 -11.26 5.37
N GLU A 121 12.59 -11.16 4.05
CA GLU A 121 13.64 -10.85 3.07
C GLU A 121 13.31 -9.57 2.26
N GLY A 122 12.56 -8.65 2.87
CA GLY A 122 12.06 -7.44 2.22
C GLY A 122 13.17 -6.59 1.59
N HIS A 123 12.99 -6.23 0.32
CA HIS A 123 13.95 -5.46 -0.48
C HIS A 123 13.95 -3.96 -0.17
N LEU A 124 12.85 -3.43 0.38
CA LEU A 124 12.81 -2.04 0.85
C LEU A 124 13.24 -1.99 2.32
N ILE A 125 12.54 -2.71 3.19
CA ILE A 125 12.89 -2.80 4.62
C ILE A 125 12.58 -4.20 5.12
N LYS A 126 13.62 -4.96 5.41
CA LYS A 126 13.53 -6.32 5.95
C LYS A 126 12.70 -6.35 7.24
N GLY A 127 11.66 -7.17 7.26
CA GLY A 127 10.85 -7.47 8.44
C GLY A 127 9.94 -6.33 8.91
N LEU A 128 9.74 -5.29 8.10
CA LEU A 128 8.86 -4.19 8.45
C LEU A 128 7.39 -4.61 8.51
N ILE A 129 6.96 -5.53 7.64
CA ILE A 129 5.59 -6.07 7.65
C ILE A 129 5.61 -7.54 8.01
N VAL A 130 4.77 -7.91 8.97
CA VAL A 130 4.62 -9.28 9.45
C VAL A 130 3.16 -9.75 9.35
N GLY A 131 2.95 -11.06 9.20
CA GLY A 131 1.63 -11.68 9.22
C GLY A 131 0.76 -11.46 7.98
N ASN A 132 1.29 -10.82 6.93
CA ASN A 132 0.56 -10.58 5.68
C ASN A 132 0.21 -11.88 4.96
N THR A 133 -1.06 -12.05 4.59
CA THR A 133 -1.55 -13.21 3.83
C THR A 133 -1.54 -13.01 2.32
N GLY A 134 -1.26 -11.79 1.84
CA GLY A 134 -1.23 -11.48 0.40
C GLY A 134 -2.52 -10.90 -0.16
N GLU A 135 -3.57 -10.76 0.65
CA GLU A 135 -4.89 -10.33 0.20
C GLU A 135 -5.32 -8.98 0.83
N PRO A 136 -6.09 -8.15 0.11
CA PRO A 136 -6.71 -6.96 0.70
C PRO A 136 -7.77 -7.29 1.76
N LYS A 137 -7.93 -6.38 2.72
CA LYS A 137 -9.12 -6.29 3.56
C LYS A 137 -10.27 -5.70 2.75
N GLY A 138 -11.48 -6.16 3.04
CA GLY A 138 -12.69 -5.73 2.34
C GLY A 138 -12.91 -6.50 1.05
N SER A 139 -13.77 -5.96 0.19
CA SER A 139 -14.19 -6.61 -1.03
C SER A 139 -14.06 -5.68 -2.22
N TYR A 140 -13.87 -6.27 -3.40
CA TYR A 140 -13.81 -5.52 -4.64
C TYR A 140 -15.20 -5.02 -5.02
N ASP A 141 -15.30 -3.70 -5.23
CA ASP A 141 -16.46 -3.04 -5.82
C ASP A 141 -16.08 -2.57 -7.23
N PRO A 142 -16.65 -3.17 -8.29
CA PRO A 142 -16.36 -2.77 -9.67
C PRO A 142 -16.90 -1.39 -10.04
N ASP A 143 -17.96 -0.91 -9.37
CA ASP A 143 -18.58 0.39 -9.63
C ASP A 143 -17.81 1.53 -8.93
N ASN A 144 -17.09 1.20 -7.85
CA ASN A 144 -16.22 2.13 -7.15
C ASN A 144 -14.85 1.50 -6.82
N PRO A 145 -13.96 1.38 -7.82
CA PRO A 145 -12.68 0.71 -7.64
C PRO A 145 -11.66 1.57 -6.87
N TYR A 146 -11.86 2.88 -6.76
CA TYR A 146 -10.90 3.81 -6.18
C TYR A 146 -10.92 3.80 -4.66
N LEU A 147 -9.74 3.78 -4.07
CA LEU A 147 -9.55 3.76 -2.63
C LEU A 147 -8.93 5.10 -2.19
N LYS A 148 -9.66 5.82 -1.34
CA LYS A 148 -9.18 7.10 -0.80
C LYS A 148 -8.11 6.84 0.26
N LEU A 149 -6.87 7.21 -0.07
CA LEU A 149 -5.77 7.18 0.88
C LEU A 149 -5.63 8.54 1.59
N PRO A 150 -5.40 8.58 2.91
CA PRO A 150 -5.10 9.82 3.59
C PRO A 150 -3.79 10.43 3.04
N PRO A 151 -3.69 11.77 3.00
CA PRO A 151 -2.43 12.43 2.71
C PRO A 151 -1.42 12.16 3.83
N LEU A 152 -0.13 12.32 3.52
CA LEU A 152 0.94 12.25 4.52
C LEU A 152 0.77 13.38 5.55
N ALA A 153 0.47 13.03 6.81
CA ALA A 153 0.24 13.99 7.88
C ALA A 153 1.51 14.82 8.17
N LYS A 154 1.40 16.15 8.07
CA LYS A 154 2.50 17.06 8.37
C LYS A 154 2.98 16.86 9.80
N GLN A 155 4.30 16.84 10.00
CA GLN A 155 4.85 16.98 11.34
C GLN A 155 4.61 18.41 11.81
N HIS A 156 3.77 18.58 12.83
CA HIS A 156 3.71 19.84 13.57
C HIS A 156 4.94 19.86 14.47
N SER A 157 5.97 20.62 14.06
CA SER A 157 7.08 21.03 14.92
C SER A 157 6.58 21.99 16.00
#